data_AF-A0A1S2R286-F1
#
_entry.id   AF-A0A1S2R286-F1
#
_cell.length_a   1.000
_cell.length_b   1.000
_cell.length_c   1.000
_cell.angle_alpha   90.00
_cell.angle_beta   90.00
_cell.angle_gamma   90.00
#
_symmetry.space_group_name_H-M   'P 1'
#
loop_
_entity.id
_entity.type
_entity.pdbx_description
1 polymer ?
#
loop_
_entity_poly.entity_id
_entity_poly.type
_entity_poly.pdbx_seq_one_letter_code
_entity_poly.pdbx_strand_id
1 'polypeptide(L)' 'MYTVLNDFTEKEHKNTLYIKGEKYPKKGFKADSKRIIFLQSVHPGYGVAFLEIPVEPPERKSKANSKAVESND' A
#
# COMPACT_ATOMS: atom_id res chain seq x y z
N MET A 1 -9.40 5.58 6.31
CA MET A 1 -9.50 5.42 4.83
C MET A 1 -8.19 5.90 4.24
N TYR A 2 -7.78 5.35 3.12
CA TYR A 2 -6.48 5.61 2.49
C TYR A 2 -6.67 6.11 1.07
N THR A 3 -5.91 7.10 0.65
CA THR A 3 -5.85 7.51 -0.76
C THR A 3 -5.15 6.44 -1.60
N VAL A 4 -5.71 6.12 -2.75
CA VAL A 4 -5.10 5.24 -3.75
C VAL A 4 -4.02 6.01 -4.51
N LEU A 5 -2.80 5.49 -4.53
CA LEU A 5 -1.65 6.11 -5.20
C LEU A 5 -1.46 5.64 -6.64
N ASN A 6 -1.85 4.39 -6.92
CA ASN A 6 -1.75 3.75 -8.22
C ASN A 6 -2.95 2.83 -8.42
N ASP A 7 -3.41 2.72 -9.66
CA ASP A 7 -4.59 1.92 -10.01
C ASP A 7 -4.35 0.43 -9.71
N PHE A 8 -5.35 -0.25 -9.13
CA PHE A 8 -5.29 -1.69 -8.91
C PHE A 8 -6.66 -2.34 -8.79
N THR A 9 -6.71 -3.64 -9.08
CA THR A 9 -7.89 -4.47 -8.87
C THR A 9 -7.80 -5.18 -7.53
N GLU A 10 -8.74 -4.89 -6.63
CA GLU A 10 -8.84 -5.55 -5.33
C GLU A 10 -9.67 -6.83 -5.44
N LYS A 11 -8.99 -7.96 -5.34
CA LYS A 11 -9.61 -9.29 -5.45
C LYS A 11 -10.54 -9.58 -4.26
N GLU A 12 -10.20 -9.08 -3.09
CA GLU A 12 -11.00 -9.27 -1.86
C GLU A 12 -12.30 -8.46 -1.86
N HIS A 13 -12.41 -7.47 -2.76
CA HIS A 13 -13.60 -6.63 -2.92
C HIS A 13 -14.32 -6.97 -4.22
N LYS A 14 -14.50 -8.27 -4.54
CA LYS A 14 -15.21 -8.72 -5.76
C LYS A 14 -14.57 -8.20 -7.05
N ASN A 15 -13.24 -8.18 -7.13
CA ASN A 15 -12.48 -7.62 -8.25
C ASN A 15 -12.81 -6.13 -8.53
N THR A 16 -13.05 -5.37 -7.48
CA THR A 16 -13.31 -3.92 -7.61
C THR A 16 -12.04 -3.20 -8.06
N LEU A 17 -12.18 -2.40 -9.12
CA LEU A 17 -11.13 -1.49 -9.57
C LEU A 17 -11.08 -0.26 -8.65
N TYR A 18 -9.88 0.08 -8.21
CA TYR A 18 -9.53 1.29 -7.48
C TYR A 18 -8.67 2.17 -8.37
N ILE A 19 -9.09 3.41 -8.55
CA ILE A 19 -8.40 4.41 -9.38
C ILE A 19 -7.59 5.34 -8.47
N LYS A 20 -6.42 5.76 -8.93
CA LYS A 20 -5.58 6.76 -8.29
C LYS A 20 -6.40 7.99 -7.89
N GLY A 21 -6.23 8.41 -6.64
CA GLY A 21 -6.98 9.51 -6.02
C GLY A 21 -8.28 9.09 -5.32
N GLU A 22 -8.81 7.88 -5.58
CA GLU A 22 -9.97 7.37 -4.85
C GLU A 22 -9.63 7.03 -3.39
N LYS A 23 -10.67 6.78 -2.58
CA LYS A 23 -10.54 6.29 -1.21
C LYS A 23 -10.73 4.79 -1.13
N TYR A 24 -9.80 4.13 -0.45
CA TYR A 24 -9.84 2.73 -0.09
C TYR A 24 -10.11 2.54 1.41
N PRO A 25 -10.91 1.53 1.81
CA PRO A 25 -11.80 0.73 0.96
C PRO A 25 -13.02 1.56 0.49
N LYS A 26 -13.70 1.13 -0.59
CA LYS A 26 -14.94 1.74 -1.08
C LYS A 26 -16.06 1.45 -0.07
N LYS A 27 -17.11 2.28 -0.06
CA LYS A 27 -18.25 2.11 0.85
C LYS A 27 -18.83 0.69 0.73
N GLY A 28 -19.02 0.03 1.87
CA GLY A 28 -19.53 -1.34 1.94
C GLY A 28 -18.44 -2.43 1.92
N PHE A 29 -17.18 -2.06 1.70
CA PHE A 29 -16.04 -2.97 1.83
C PHE A 29 -15.22 -2.69 3.10
N LYS A 30 -14.54 -3.73 3.58
CA LYS A 30 -13.60 -3.68 4.69
C LYS A 30 -12.35 -4.42 4.27
N ALA A 31 -11.21 -3.82 4.55
CA ALA A 31 -9.90 -4.45 4.36
C ALA A 31 -9.32 -4.76 5.74
N ASP A 32 -8.62 -5.89 5.85
CA ASP A 32 -7.86 -6.20 7.04
C ASP A 32 -6.51 -5.45 7.07
N SER A 33 -5.89 -5.40 8.26
CA SER A 33 -4.63 -4.67 8.45
C SER A 33 -3.49 -5.25 7.63
N LYS A 34 -3.45 -6.57 7.39
CA LYS A 34 -2.38 -7.20 6.59
C LYS A 34 -2.48 -6.76 5.14
N ARG A 35 -3.71 -6.69 4.61
CA ARG A 35 -3.98 -6.24 3.24
C ARG A 35 -3.64 -4.77 3.05
N ILE A 36 -3.98 -3.93 4.03
CA ILE A 36 -3.59 -2.52 4.03
C ILE A 36 -2.06 -2.36 4.01
N ILE A 37 -1.34 -3.05 4.91
CA ILE A 37 0.13 -3.00 4.96
C ILE A 37 0.75 -3.48 3.64
N PHE A 38 0.21 -4.54 3.06
CA PHE A 38 0.67 -5.04 1.76
C PHE A 38 0.51 -4.00 0.66
N LEU A 39 -0.64 -3.33 0.59
CA LEU A 39 -0.92 -2.30 -0.41
C LEU A 39 -0.15 -0.99 -0.16
N GLN A 40 0.24 -0.72 1.08
CA GLN A 40 1.11 0.43 1.44
C GLN A 40 2.59 0.13 1.19
N SER A 41 2.99 -1.14 1.13
CA SER A 41 4.35 -1.54 0.85
C SER A 41 4.65 -1.42 -0.64
N VAL A 42 5.92 -1.18 -0.98
CA VAL A 42 6.37 -1.16 -2.38
C VAL A 42 6.26 -2.58 -2.95
N HIS A 43 5.42 -2.75 -3.96
CA HIS A 43 5.23 -4.05 -4.59
C HIS A 43 6.49 -4.43 -5.38
N PRO A 44 7.12 -5.60 -5.14
CA PRO A 44 8.41 -5.94 -5.73
C PRO A 44 8.38 -6.05 -7.26
N GLY A 45 7.24 -6.44 -7.84
CA GLY A 45 7.07 -6.53 -9.30
C GLY A 45 6.73 -5.20 -10.00
N TYR A 46 6.16 -4.23 -9.27
CA TYR A 46 5.71 -2.97 -9.88
C TYR A 46 6.56 -1.77 -9.45
N GLY A 47 7.33 -1.88 -8.36
CA GLY A 47 8.14 -0.80 -7.81
C GLY A 47 7.34 0.35 -7.20
N VAL A 48 6.04 0.16 -6.95
CA VAL A 48 5.13 1.19 -6.41
C VAL A 48 4.28 0.66 -5.26
N ALA A 49 3.86 1.56 -4.38
CA ALA A 49 2.80 1.30 -3.39
C ALA A 49 1.42 1.69 -3.98
N PHE A 50 0.37 1.00 -3.58
CA PHE A 50 -0.99 1.23 -4.06
C PHE A 50 -1.80 2.14 -3.14
N LEU A 51 -1.47 2.21 -1.84
CA LEU A 51 -2.13 3.06 -0.86
C LEU A 51 -1.15 4.00 -0.17
N GLU A 52 -1.65 5.17 0.23
CA GLU A 52 -0.92 6.09 1.09
C GLU A 52 -0.72 5.51 2.50
N ILE A 53 0.40 5.88 3.12
CA ILE A 53 0.62 5.72 4.56
C ILE A 53 0.11 7.01 5.21
N PRO A 54 -0.94 6.96 6.06
CA PRO A 54 -1.41 8.15 6.77
C PRO A 54 -0.29 8.70 7.64
N VAL A 55 -0.10 10.01 7.60
CA VAL A 55 0.84 10.70 8.48
C VAL A 55 0.16 10.86 9.84
N GLU A 56 0.04 9.79 10.61
CA GLU A 56 -0.29 9.84 12.04
C GLU A 56 0.99 9.64 12.87
N PRO A 57 1.10 10.28 14.06
CA PRO A 57 2.37 10.41 14.77
C PRO A 57 2.96 9.04 15.14
N PRO A 58 4.29 8.92 15.12
CA PRO A 58 4.98 7.65 15.01
C PRO A 58 5.00 6.89 16.34
N GLU A 59 3.96 6.15 16.64
CA GLU A 59 4.03 5.06 17.61
C GLU A 59 4.17 3.73 16.85
N ARG A 60 5.45 3.38 16.62
CA ARG A 60 6.03 2.02 16.50
C ARG A 60 6.10 1.36 15.10
N LYS A 61 7.27 1.58 14.47
CA LYS A 61 8.19 0.62 13.80
C LYS A 61 7.54 -0.57 13.05
N SER A 62 7.91 -0.81 11.78
CA SER A 62 9.11 -1.64 11.51
C SER A 62 9.59 -1.58 10.06
N LYS A 63 10.93 -1.66 9.92
CA LYS A 63 11.75 -1.81 8.71
C LYS A 63 11.23 -2.88 7.73
N ALA A 64 11.24 -2.53 6.44
CA ALA A 64 11.69 -3.45 5.39
C ALA A 64 12.37 -2.64 4.28
N ASN A 65 13.70 -2.65 4.35
CA ASN A 65 14.65 -2.14 3.36
C ASN A 65 14.62 -3.01 2.10
N SER A 66 14.71 -2.43 0.89
CA SER A 66 15.33 -3.02 -0.31
C SER A 66 15.38 -2.03 -1.50
N LYS A 67 16.44 -1.21 -1.60
CA LYS A 67 17.27 -1.18 -2.82
C LYS A 67 18.68 -0.67 -2.51
N ALA A 68 19.64 -1.32 -3.15
CA ALA A 68 21.08 -1.38 -2.89
C ALA A 68 21.85 -0.05 -2.92
N VAL A 69 22.96 0.02 -2.18
CA VAL A 69 24.25 0.47 -2.72
C VAL A 69 25.40 -0.34 -2.10
N GLU A 70 26.11 -0.99 -3.00
CA GLU A 70 27.38 -1.72 -2.94
C GLU A 70 28.55 -0.71 -2.86
N SER A 71 29.63 -1.00 -2.11
CA SER A 71 31.04 -0.68 -2.46
C SER A 71 32.02 -1.02 -1.33
N ASN A 72 33.18 -1.52 -1.77
CA ASN A 72 34.30 -2.15 -1.07
C ASN A 72 35.12 -1.21 -0.15
N ASP A 73 35.76 -1.76 0.89
CA ASP A 73 37.23 -2.00 0.98
C ASP A 73 37.54 -2.90 2.19
#